data_AF-A0A7V6AR03-F1
#
_entry.id   AF-A0A7V6AR03-F1
#
_cell.length_a   1.000
_cell.length_b   1.000
_cell.length_c   1.000
_cell.angle_alpha   90.00
_cell.angle_beta   90.00
_cell.angle_gamma   90.00
#
_symmetry.space_group_name_H-M   'P 1'
#
loop_
_entity.id
_entity.type
_entity.pdbx_description
1 polymer ?
#
loop_
_entity_poly.entity_id
_entity_poly.type
_entity_poly.pdbx_seq_one_letter_code
_entity_poly.pdbx_strand_id
1 'polypeptide(L)'
;MELFLVALIAVLVIWWVLEYRRHTRNIERIGIRIHVNGTRGKSSVTRLIAGALREAGVRTVAKTTGSLPQLILPDGTEEPIVRLGSPNIHEQIGIIRKAVALGAEALVIEC
;
A
#
# COMPACT_ATOMS: atom_id res chain seq x y z
N MET A 1 -15.02 32.11 -21.07
CA MET A 1 -15.03 30.63 -21.28
C MET A 1 -13.61 30.07 -21.23
N GLU A 2 -12.66 30.61 -21.99
CA GLU A 2 -11.27 30.14 -22.02
C GLU A 2 -10.55 30.26 -20.66
N LEU A 3 -10.63 31.42 -20.00
CA LEU A 3 -10.00 31.62 -18.67
C LEU A 3 -10.55 30.66 -17.60
N PHE A 4 -11.85 30.35 -17.66
CA PHE A 4 -12.48 29.39 -16.75
C PHE A 4 -11.95 27.97 -16.96
N LEU A 5 -11.80 27.55 -18.22
CA LEU A 5 -11.24 26.23 -18.56
C LEU A 5 -9.78 26.13 -18.11
N VAL A 6 -8.98 27.17 -18.34
CA VAL A 6 -7.59 27.24 -17.88
C VAL A 6 -7.51 27.14 -16.35
N ALA A 7 -8.37 27.86 -15.62
CA ALA A 7 -8.43 27.79 -14.16
C ALA A 7 -8.81 26.39 -13.66
N LEU A 8 -9.80 25.73 -14.27
CA LEU A 8 -10.21 24.37 -13.91
C LEU A 8 -9.07 23.36 -14.13
N ILE A 9 -8.40 23.45 -15.27
CA ILE A 9 -7.23 22.60 -15.58
C ILE A 9 -6.11 22.85 -14.57
N ALA A 10 -5.83 24.12 -14.24
CA ALA A 10 -4.81 24.47 -13.26
C ALA A 10 -5.11 23.86 -11.88
N VAL A 11 -6.36 23.94 -11.41
CA VAL A 11 -6.78 23.31 -10.13
C VAL A 11 -6.57 21.80 -10.17
N LEU A 12 -6.97 21.14 -11.26
CA LEU A 12 -6.80 19.69 -11.41
C LEU A 12 -5.33 19.27 -11.43
N VAL A 13 -4.48 20.01 -12.15
CA VAL A 13 -3.03 19.77 -12.19
C VAL A 13 -2.40 19.97 -10.81
N ILE A 14 -2.76 21.04 -10.10
CA ILE A 14 -2.26 21.29 -8.73
C ILE A 14 -2.65 20.14 -7.81
N TRP A 15 -3.92 19.72 -7.85
CA TRP A 15 -4.41 18.61 -7.04
C TRP A 15 -3.65 17.31 -7.32
N TRP A 16 -3.44 16.98 -8.60
CA TRP A 16 -2.68 15.80 -9.01
C TRP A 16 -1.22 15.86 -8.55
N VAL A 17 -0.56 17.01 -8.67
CA VAL A 17 0.82 17.21 -8.20
C VAL A 17 0.91 17.03 -6.68
N LEU A 18 -0.05 17.54 -5.92
CA LEU A 18 -0.09 17.36 -4.47
C LEU A 18 -0.29 15.90 -4.07
N GLU A 19 -1.20 15.18 -4.74
CA GLU A 19 -1.43 13.75 -4.52
C GLU A 19 -0.18 12.93 -4.84
N TYR A 20 0.41 13.15 -6.01
CA TYR A 20 1.63 12.47 -6.45
C TYR A 20 2.76 12.69 -5.43
N ARG A 21 3.03 13.95 -5.05
CA ARG A 21 4.07 14.26 -4.04
C ARG A 21 3.80 13.65 -2.68
N ARG A 22 2.53 13.53 -2.27
CA ARG A 22 2.18 12.86 -1.00
C ARG A 22 2.40 11.35 -1.09
N HIS A 23 2.03 10.74 -2.21
CA HIS A 23 2.22 9.31 -2.43
C HIS A 23 3.70 8.94 -2.50
N THR A 24 4.50 9.68 -3.27
CA THR A 24 5.96 9.45 -3.36
C THR A 24 6.63 9.58 -2.00
N ARG A 25 6.30 10.61 -1.22
CA ARG A 25 6.80 10.75 0.17
C ARG A 25 6.40 9.59 1.07
N ASN A 26 5.21 9.03 0.90
CA ASN A 26 4.80 7.85 1.67
C ASN A 26 5.59 6.60 1.26
N ILE A 27 5.88 6.42 -0.03
CA ILE A 27 6.72 5.32 -0.49
C ILE A 27 8.11 5.44 0.15
N GLU A 28 8.73 6.62 0.06
CA GLU A 28 10.08 6.90 0.57
C GLU A 28 10.22 6.66 2.08
N ARG A 29 9.15 6.86 2.86
CA ARG A 29 9.12 6.60 4.30
C ARG A 29 9.23 5.13 4.70
N ILE A 30 8.87 4.22 3.80
CA ILE A 30 8.94 2.77 4.06
C ILE A 30 10.28 2.28 3.50
N GLY A 31 11.25 2.04 4.39
CA GLY A 31 12.62 1.69 4.00
C GLY A 31 12.74 0.34 3.31
N ILE A 32 11.97 -0.66 3.77
CA ILE A 32 11.99 -2.02 3.23
C ILE A 32 10.67 -2.29 2.49
N ARG A 33 10.74 -2.54 1.19
CA ARG A 33 9.56 -2.78 0.35
C ARG A 33 9.78 -4.07 -0.42
N ILE A 34 9.00 -5.10 -0.09
CA ILE A 34 9.12 -6.43 -0.67
C ILE A 34 7.87 -6.71 -1.49
N HIS A 35 8.06 -7.08 -2.75
CA HIS A 35 6.99 -7.46 -3.66
C HIS A 35 7.05 -8.96 -3.89
N VAL A 36 5.98 -9.67 -3.52
CA VAL A 36 5.86 -11.12 -3.67
C VAL A 36 4.96 -11.41 -4.86
N ASN A 37 5.52 -12.00 -5.91
CA ASN A 37 4.82 -12.36 -7.14
C ASN A 37 5.09 -13.85 -7.48
N GLY A 38 4.28 -14.43 -8.36
CA GLY A 38 4.33 -15.84 -8.75
C GLY A 38 2.94 -16.47 -8.95
N THR A 39 2.90 -17.72 -9.39
CA THR A 39 1.64 -18.43 -9.69
C THR A 39 1.01 -19.07 -8.46
N ARG A 40 1.80 -19.56 -7.51
CA ARG A 40 1.35 -20.30 -6.32
C ARG A 40 2.13 -19.89 -5.08
N GLY A 41 1.52 -20.06 -3.91
CA GLY A 41 2.19 -19.88 -2.61
C GLY A 41 2.48 -18.44 -2.19
N LYS A 42 2.12 -17.44 -3.00
CA LYS A 42 2.42 -16.02 -2.72
C LYS A 42 1.90 -15.55 -1.36
N SER A 43 0.66 -15.86 -0.99
CA SER A 43 0.10 -15.45 0.30
C SER A 43 0.84 -16.08 1.49
N SER A 44 1.26 -17.35 1.36
CA SER A 44 2.04 -18.05 2.39
C SER A 44 3.43 -17.44 2.53
N VAL A 45 4.11 -17.19 1.41
CA VAL A 45 5.43 -16.54 1.38
C VAL A 45 5.34 -15.12 1.96
N THR A 46 4.30 -14.37 1.63
CA THR A 46 4.05 -13.02 2.16
C THR A 46 3.91 -13.04 3.68
N ARG A 47 3.14 -13.99 4.23
CA ARG A 47 2.99 -14.19 5.68
C ARG A 47 4.30 -14.56 6.36
N LEU A 48 5.06 -15.49 5.76
CA LEU A 48 6.35 -15.94 6.29
C LEU A 48 7.38 -14.81 6.34
N ILE A 49 7.54 -14.05 5.25
CA ILE A 49 8.44 -12.90 5.19
C ILE A 49 8.05 -11.85 6.23
N ALA A 50 6.75 -11.52 6.30
CA ALA A 50 6.26 -10.52 7.25
C ALA A 50 6.44 -10.96 8.71
N GLY A 51 6.19 -12.25 9.00
CA GLY A 51 6.41 -12.83 10.33
C GLY A 51 7.88 -12.82 10.74
N ALA A 52 8.77 -13.22 9.83
CA ALA A 52 10.21 -13.20 10.07
C ALA A 52 10.74 -11.79 10.33
N LEU A 53 10.26 -10.78 9.59
CA LEU A 53 10.64 -9.38 9.82
C LEU A 53 10.14 -8.87 11.18
N ARG A 54 8.90 -9.19 11.57
CA ARG A 54 8.38 -8.83 12.90
C ARG A 54 9.16 -9.49 14.04
N GLU A 55 9.49 -10.77 13.90
CA GLU A 55 10.31 -11.50 14.89
C GLU A 55 11.71 -10.88 15.03
N ALA A 56 12.27 -10.36 13.93
CA ALA A 56 13.52 -9.60 13.92
C ALA A 56 13.39 -8.16 14.47
N GLY A 57 12.23 -7.78 15.01
CA GLY A 57 11.97 -6.46 15.58
C GLY A 57 11.63 -5.36 14.57
N VAL A 58 11.44 -5.69 13.28
CA VAL A 58 11.11 -4.72 12.23
C VAL A 58 9.60 -4.50 12.18
N ARG A 59 9.14 -3.26 12.37
CA ARG A 59 7.71 -2.95 12.29
C ARG A 59 7.17 -3.17 10.88
N THR A 60 6.48 -4.29 10.67
CA THR A 60 6.14 -4.76 9.33
C THR A 60 4.63 -4.84 9.11
N VAL A 61 4.18 -4.24 8.01
CA VAL A 61 2.83 -4.41 7.47
C VAL A 61 2.89 -5.31 6.25
N ALA A 62 1.89 -6.17 6.06
CA ALA A 62 1.81 -6.98 4.84
C ALA A 62 0.42 -7.01 4.25
N LYS A 63 0.32 -7.29 2.95
CA LYS A 63 -0.96 -7.41 2.23
C LYS A 63 -0.98 -8.68 1.40
N THR A 64 -2.04 -9.47 1.55
CA THR A 64 -2.29 -10.68 0.77
C THR A 64 -3.51 -10.50 -0.16
N THR A 65 -3.54 -11.21 -1.30
CA THR A 65 -4.58 -11.09 -2.34
C THR A 65 -5.40 -12.35 -2.57
N GLY A 66 -5.27 -13.36 -1.70
CA GLY A 66 -6.00 -14.62 -1.79
C GLY A 66 -7.54 -14.46 -1.76
N SER A 67 -8.27 -15.55 -1.53
CA SER A 67 -9.74 -15.57 -1.59
C SER A 67 -10.41 -14.46 -0.76
N LEU A 68 -9.77 -14.08 0.35
CA LEU A 68 -10.08 -12.87 1.12
C LEU A 68 -8.82 -12.02 1.19
N PRO A 69 -8.81 -10.80 0.63
CA PRO A 69 -7.66 -9.90 0.74
C PRO A 69 -7.52 -9.42 2.18
N GLN A 70 -6.34 -9.57 2.75
CA GLN A 70 -6.05 -9.24 4.16
C GLN A 70 -4.89 -8.27 4.25
N LEU A 71 -5.00 -7.32 5.17
CA LEU A 71 -3.89 -6.52 5.65
C LEU A 71 -3.43 -7.10 6.99
N ILE A 72 -2.16 -7.46 7.08
CA ILE A 72 -1.53 -7.96 8.29
C ILE A 72 -0.86 -6.76 8.97
N LEU A 73 -1.30 -6.46 10.18
CA LEU A 73 -0.85 -5.31 10.96
C LEU A 73 0.52 -5.57 11.63
N PRO A 74 1.16 -4.53 12.20
CA PRO A 74 2.45 -4.69 12.87
C PRO A 74 2.45 -5.64 14.06
N ASP A 75 1.32 -5.83 14.72
CA ASP A 75 1.15 -6.79 15.81
C ASP A 75 0.85 -8.23 15.31
N GLY A 76 0.75 -8.41 14.00
CA GLY A 76 0.46 -9.68 13.35
C GLY A 76 -1.02 -10.00 13.19
N THR A 77 -1.94 -9.16 13.67
CA THR A 77 -3.38 -9.35 13.44
C THR A 77 -3.75 -9.11 11.98
N GLU A 78 -4.79 -9.78 11.49
CA GLU A 78 -5.26 -9.64 10.10
C GLU A 78 -6.59 -8.88 10.06
N GLU A 79 -6.66 -7.85 9.21
CA GLU A 79 -7.87 -7.09 8.93
C GLU A 79 -8.26 -7.23 7.45
N PRO A 80 -9.55 -7.46 7.15
CA PRO A 80 -9.99 -7.58 5.76
C PRO A 80 -9.83 -6.25 5.00
N ILE A 81 -9.36 -6.33 3.76
CA ILE A 81 -9.31 -5.18 2.85
C ILE A 81 -10.69 -5.03 2.21
N VAL A 82 -11.43 -4.02 2.66
CA VAL A 82 -12.74 -3.69 2.09
C VAL A 82 -12.57 -3.11 0.69
N ARG A 83 -13.20 -3.74 -0.31
CA ARG A 83 -13.19 -3.30 -1.71
C ARG A 83 -14.57 -2.81 -2.12
N LEU A 84 -14.62 -1.63 -2.73
CA LEU A 84 -15.82 -1.09 -3.38
C LEU A 84 -16.00 -1.60 -4.83
N GLY A 85 -15.04 -2.37 -5.36
CA GLY A 85 -15.06 -2.90 -6.72
C GLY A 85 -13.98 -3.97 -6.94
N SER A 86 -13.70 -4.27 -8.20
CA SER A 86 -12.66 -5.26 -8.57
C SER A 86 -11.27 -4.85 -8.07
N PRO A 87 -10.35 -5.81 -7.86
CA PRO A 87 -8.97 -5.52 -7.51
C PRO A 87 -8.33 -4.56 -8.52
N ASN A 88 -7.69 -3.49 -8.04
CA ASN A 88 -7.07 -2.47 -8.87
C ASN A 88 -5.74 -2.03 -8.25
N ILE A 89 -4.76 -1.65 -9.08
CA ILE A 89 -3.49 -1.09 -8.63
C ILE A 89 -3.65 0.14 -7.72
N HIS A 90 -4.72 0.93 -7.90
CA HIS A 90 -5.05 2.06 -7.03
C HIS A 90 -5.24 1.67 -5.56
N GLU A 91 -5.59 0.41 -5.25
CA GLU A 91 -5.65 -0.11 -3.88
C GLU A 91 -4.31 0.11 -3.15
N GLN A 92 -3.19 -0.03 -3.86
CA GLN A 92 -1.85 0.09 -3.27
C GLN A 92 -1.57 1.49 -2.72
N ILE A 93 -2.19 2.55 -3.28
CA ILE A 93 -2.07 3.91 -2.75
C ILE A 93 -2.61 3.98 -1.32
N GLY A 94 -3.75 3.33 -1.08
CA GLY A 94 -4.38 3.23 0.24
C GLY A 94 -3.57 2.36 1.20
N ILE A 95 -3.08 1.21 0.74
CA ILE A 95 -2.24 0.29 1.53
C ILE A 95 -0.96 0.98 1.99
N ILE A 96 -0.25 1.67 1.09
CA ILE A 96 0.97 2.41 1.42
C ILE A 96 0.66 3.54 2.42
N ARG A 97 -0.44 4.27 2.23
CA ARG A 97 -0.87 5.32 3.16
C ARG A 97 -1.14 4.76 4.56
N LYS A 98 -1.83 3.60 4.65
CA LYS A 98 -2.12 2.94 5.93
C LYS A 98 -0.84 2.39 6.57
N ALA A 99 0.06 1.80 5.80
CA ALA A 99 1.36 1.31 6.29
C ALA A 99 2.19 2.44 6.92
N VAL A 100 2.27 3.61 6.26
CA VAL A 100 2.92 4.80 6.84
C VAL A 100 2.23 5.29 8.10
N ALA A 101 0.89 5.29 8.14
CA ALA A 101 0.15 5.69 9.35
C ALA A 101 0.38 4.75 10.53
N LEU A 102 0.65 3.46 10.27
CA LEU A 102 1.04 2.45 11.26
C LEU A 102 2.52 2.53 11.65
N GLY A 103 3.30 3.41 11.00
CA GLY A 103 4.74 3.59 11.22
C GLY A 103 5.59 2.46 10.64
N ALA A 104 5.09 1.73 9.64
CA ALA A 104 5.78 0.58 9.08
C ALA A 104 7.18 0.93 8.56
N GLU A 105 8.17 0.17 9.02
CA GLU A 105 9.54 0.17 8.51
C GLU A 105 9.65 -0.73 7.28
N ALA A 106 8.86 -1.80 7.27
CA ALA A 106 8.76 -2.74 6.16
C ALA A 106 7.32 -2.94 5.65
N LEU A 107 7.18 -3.08 4.33
CA LEU A 107 5.92 -3.41 3.66
C LEU A 107 6.13 -4.60 2.72
N VAL A 108 5.38 -5.69 2.95
CA VAL A 108 5.39 -6.90 2.10
C VAL A 108 4.06 -7.00 1.36
N ILE A 109 4.09 -6.89 0.03
CA ILE A 109 2.87 -6.89 -0.80
C ILE A 109 2.87 -8.11 -1.70
N GLU A 110 1.80 -8.90 -1.61
CA GLU A 110 1.41 -9.86 -2.63
C GLU A 110 0.77 -9.14 -3.82
N CYS A 111 1.23 -9.49 -5.03
CA CYS A 111 0.61 -9.11 -6.29
C CYS A 111 0.25 -10.33 -7.14
#